data_AF-A0A1S8ZV74-F1
#
_entry.id   AF-A0A1S8ZV74-F1
#
_cell.length_a   1.000
_cell.length_b   1.000
_cell.length_c   1.000
_cell.angle_alpha   90.00
_cell.angle_beta   90.00
_cell.angle_gamma   90.00
#
_symmetry.space_group_name_H-M   'P 1'
#
loop_
_entity.id
_entity.type
_entity.pdbx_description
1 polymer ?
#
loop_
_entity_poly.entity_id
_entity_poly.type
_entity_poly.pdbx_seq_one_letter_code
_entity_poly.pdbx_strand_id
1 'polypeptide(L)' 'MTPEEIKRYFEATPLPEEVELKPWAKITDSQLFLKSCFLTIYHYKGDLEMCPAWWHLKEFYTLVRRGSKETKSENQTE' A
#
# COMPACT_ATOMS: atom_id res chain seq x y z
N MET A 1 -11.31 -4.38 -6.22
CA MET A 1 -9.98 -3.83 -5.93
C MET A 1 -9.11 -4.00 -7.14
N THR A 2 -8.98 -2.93 -7.92
CA THR A 2 -8.07 -2.82 -9.07
C THR A 2 -6.84 -1.98 -8.69
N PRO A 3 -5.75 -2.02 -9.48
CA PRO A 3 -4.61 -1.12 -9.28
C PRO A 3 -5.02 0.36 -9.26
N GLU A 4 -5.95 0.77 -10.11
CA GLU A 4 -6.43 2.16 -10.19
C GLU A 4 -7.20 2.57 -8.93
N GLU A 5 -8.00 1.68 -8.35
CA GLU A 5 -8.69 1.93 -7.09
C GLU A 5 -7.70 2.13 -5.94
N ILE A 6 -6.63 1.31 -5.87
CA ILE A 6 -5.56 1.46 -4.87
C ILE A 6 -4.81 2.77 -5.08
N LYS A 7 -4.52 3.13 -6.34
CA LYS A 7 -3.82 4.37 -6.66
C LYS A 7 -4.61 5.59 -6.16
N ARG A 8 -5.90 5.67 -6.48
CA ARG A 8 -6.79 6.75 -6.00
C ARG A 8 -6.85 6.83 -4.48
N TYR A 9 -6.83 5.69 -3.79
CA TYR A 9 -6.80 5.68 -2.32
C TYR A 9 -5.56 6.37 -1.77
N PHE A 10 -4.36 6.06 -2.29
CA PHE A 10 -3.12 6.67 -1.83
C PHE A 10 -2.90 8.10 -2.32
N GLU A 11 -3.55 8.50 -3.43
CA GLU A 11 -3.63 9.91 -3.85
C GLU A 11 -4.49 10.74 -2.88
N ALA A 12 -5.59 10.18 -2.37
CA ALA A 12 -6.47 10.84 -1.40
C ALA A 12 -5.97 10.74 0.06
N THR A 13 -5.19 9.71 0.36
CA THR A 13 -4.65 9.41 1.69
C THR A 13 -3.13 9.36 1.61
N PRO A 14 -2.45 10.52 1.69
CA PRO A 14 -1.00 10.54 1.59
C PRO A 14 -0.38 9.75 2.74
N LEU A 15 0.59 8.91 2.39
CA LEU A 15 1.32 8.08 3.34
C LEU A 15 2.52 8.85 3.90
N PRO A 16 2.97 8.53 5.13
CA PRO A 16 4.30 8.92 5.55
C PRO A 16 5.36 8.33 4.61
N GLU A 17 6.52 8.97 4.55
CA GLU A 17 7.64 8.54 3.73
C GLU A 17 8.09 7.12 4.12
N GLU A 18 8.28 6.88 5.42
CA GLU A 18 8.53 5.55 5.95
C GLU A 18 7.25 4.88 6.46
N VAL A 19 7.06 3.61 6.11
CA VAL A 19 5.95 2.78 6.59
C VAL A 19 6.51 1.50 7.18
N GLU A 20 6.32 1.30 8.48
CA GLU A 20 6.65 0.05 9.15
C GLU A 20 5.58 -0.99 8.83
N LEU A 21 5.99 -2.12 8.22
CA LEU A 21 5.07 -3.20 7.85
C LEU A 21 5.00 -4.25 8.95
N LYS A 22 6.16 -4.60 9.51
CA LYS A 22 6.39 -5.59 10.56
C LYS A 22 7.62 -5.15 11.37
N PRO A 23 7.83 -5.65 12.59
CA PRO A 23 9.00 -5.28 13.42
C PRO A 23 10.37 -5.53 12.76
N TRP A 24 10.42 -6.36 11.71
CA TRP A 24 11.62 -6.69 10.94
C TRP A 24 11.59 -6.20 9.49
N ALA A 25 10.56 -5.44 9.09
CA ALA A 25 10.39 -4.99 7.71
C ALA A 25 9.76 -3.60 7.65
N LYS A 26 10.45 -2.67 7.02
CA LYS A 26 9.96 -1.31 6.76
C LYS A 26 10.15 -0.92 5.30
N ILE A 27 9.25 -0.10 4.79
CA ILE A 27 9.43 0.65 3.56
C ILE A 27 10.00 2.00 3.94
N THR A 28 11.15 2.36 3.37
CA THR A 28 11.81 3.64 3.65
C THR A 28 11.37 4.77 2.74
N ASP A 29 10.77 4.44 1.59
CA ASP A 29 10.15 5.41 0.69
C ASP A 29 8.88 4.80 0.10
N SER A 30 7.74 5.15 0.70
CA SER A 30 6.42 4.65 0.32
C SER A 30 6.02 5.08 -1.08
N GLN A 31 6.43 6.28 -1.52
CA GLN A 31 6.10 6.81 -2.84
C GLN A 31 6.88 6.08 -3.93
N LEU A 32 8.18 5.85 -3.71
CA LEU A 32 9.01 5.07 -4.63
C LEU A 32 8.54 3.62 -4.72
N PHE A 33 8.18 3.01 -3.59
CA PHE A 33 7.60 1.67 -3.57
C PHE A 33 6.32 1.58 -4.40
N LEU A 34 5.37 2.50 -4.17
CA LEU A 34 4.11 2.55 -4.93
C LEU A 34 4.37 2.76 -6.43
N LYS A 35 5.22 3.72 -6.78
CA LYS A 35 5.61 4.00 -8.17
C LYS A 35 6.20 2.77 -8.84
N SER A 36 7.09 2.05 -8.16
CA SER A 36 7.70 0.81 -8.65
C SER A 36 6.66 -0.28 -8.89
N CYS A 37 5.74 -0.48 -7.95
CA CYS A 37 4.65 -1.45 -8.09
C CYS A 37 3.74 -1.12 -9.29
N PHE A 38 3.25 0.11 -9.37
CA PHE A 38 2.36 0.52 -10.46
C PHE A 38 3.02 0.45 -11.82
N LEU A 39 4.29 0.86 -11.93
CA LEU A 39 5.05 0.77 -13.18
C LEU A 39 5.24 -0.69 -13.61
N THR A 40 5.55 -1.57 -12.67
CA THR A 40 5.73 -3.01 -12.94
C THR A 40 4.42 -3.65 -13.38
N ILE A 41 3.31 -3.33 -12.71
CA ILE A 41 1.97 -3.82 -13.06
C ILE A 41 1.58 -3.34 -14.46
N TYR A 42 1.79 -2.05 -14.76
CA TYR A 42 1.44 -1.46 -16.07
C TYR A 42 2.17 -2.14 -17.24
N HIS A 43 3.42 -2.55 -17.06
CA HIS A 43 4.19 -3.25 -18.09
C HIS A 43 4.04 -4.77 -18.08
N TYR A 44 3.34 -5.33 -17.09
CA TYR A 44 3.15 -6.77 -16.98
C TYR A 44 2.18 -7.27 -18.05
N LYS A 45 2.62 -8.24 -18.86
CA LYS A 45 1.85 -8.76 -20.01
C LYS A 45 1.05 -10.03 -19.69
N GLY A 46 1.16 -10.56 -18.48
CA GLY A 46 0.45 -11.76 -18.04
C GLY A 46 -0.84 -11.44 -17.28
N ASP A 47 -1.43 -12.49 -16.70
CA ASP A 47 -2.58 -12.33 -15.80
C ASP A 47 -2.19 -11.51 -14.57
N LEU A 48 -2.94 -10.44 -14.30
CA LEU A 48 -2.72 -9.57 -13.15
C LEU A 48 -2.66 -10.36 -11.83
N GLU A 49 -3.46 -11.42 -11.67
CA GLU A 49 -3.46 -12.25 -10.47
C GLU A 49 -2.18 -13.09 -10.30
N MET A 50 -1.35 -13.19 -11.35
CA MET A 50 -0.03 -13.83 -11.31
C MET A 50 1.13 -12.81 -11.20
N CYS A 51 0.83 -11.51 -11.18
CA CYS A 51 1.84 -10.45 -11.10
C CYS A 51 2.38 -10.27 -9.65
N PRO A 52 3.68 -10.46 -9.39
CA PRO A 52 4.22 -10.30 -8.03
C PRO A 52 4.08 -8.88 -7.48
N ALA A 53 4.23 -7.86 -8.34
CA ALA A 53 4.02 -6.47 -7.95
C ALA A 53 2.57 -6.20 -7.53
N TRP A 54 1.60 -6.91 -8.12
CA TRP A 54 0.21 -6.83 -7.69
C TRP A 54 0.01 -7.45 -6.30
N TRP A 55 0.64 -8.58 -6.01
CA TRP A 55 0.59 -9.20 -4.69
C TRP A 55 1.14 -8.28 -3.60
N HIS A 56 2.31 -7.70 -3.85
CA HIS A 56 2.93 -6.74 -2.92
C HIS A 56 2.07 -5.49 -2.70
N LEU A 57 1.46 -4.97 -3.77
CA LEU A 57 0.57 -3.81 -3.67
C LEU A 57 -0.69 -4.13 -2.85
N LYS A 58 -1.31 -5.30 -3.05
CA LYS A 58 -2.47 -5.77 -2.27
C LYS A 58 -2.14 -5.95 -0.79
N GLU A 59 -1.01 -6.58 -0.48
CA GLU A 59 -0.57 -6.78 0.91
C GLU A 59 -0.31 -5.44 1.59
N PHE A 60 0.44 -4.55 0.93
CA PHE A 60 0.74 -3.22 1.43
C PHE A 60 -0.53 -2.40 1.72
N TYR A 61 -1.46 -2.35 0.78
CA TYR A 61 -2.75 -1.68 0.97
C TYR A 61 -3.53 -2.25 2.16
N THR A 62 -3.55 -3.58 2.30
CA THR A 62 -4.26 -4.23 3.40
C THR A 62 -3.65 -3.88 4.76
N LEU A 63 -2.33 -3.85 4.85
CA LEU A 63 -1.61 -3.47 6.08
C LEU A 63 -1.89 -2.02 6.46
N VAL A 64 -1.70 -1.09 5.51
CA VAL A 64 -1.95 0.34 5.76
C VAL A 64 -3.39 0.58 6.18
N ARG A 65 -4.37 -0.02 5.48
CA ARG A 65 -5.78 0.19 5.79
C ARG A 65 -6.19 -0.41 7.13
N ARG A 66 -5.53 -1.48 7.60
CA ARG A 66 -5.72 -2.03 8.94
C ARG A 66 -5.13 -1.08 10.00
N GLY A 67 -3.89 -0.64 9.81
CA GLY A 67 -3.26 0.35 10.68
C GLY A 67 -4.09 1.64 10.80
N SER A 68 -4.62 2.18 9.69
CA SER A 68 -5.48 3.37 9.71
C SER A 68 -6.80 3.19 10.48
N LYS A 69 -7.30 1.96 10.66
CA LYS A 69 -8.51 1.67 11.44
C LYS A 69 -8.21 1.58 12.94
N GLU A 70 -7.04 1.08 13.31
CA GLU A 70 -6.63 0.98 14.72
C GLU A 70 -6.25 2.35 15.29
N THR A 71 -5.56 3.21 14.52
CA THR A 71 -5.23 4.59 14.94
C THR A 71 -6.48 5.47 15.14
N LYS A 72 -7.61 5.13 14.53
CA LYS A 72 -8.87 5.88 14.70
C LYS A 72 -9.64 5.51 15.98
N SER A 73 -9.35 4.38 16.60
CA SER A 73 -10.04 3.93 17.83
C SER A 73 -9.32 4.32 19.12
N GLU A 74 -8.08 4.83 19.06
CA GLU A 74 -7.29 5.15 20.26
C GLU A 74 -7.22 6.65 20.59
N ASN A 75 -8.05 7.48 19.95
CA ASN A 75 -8.25 8.91 20.29
C ASN A 75 -9.70 9.19 20.74
N GLN A 76 -10.27 8.30 21.56
CA GLN A 76 -11.53 8.57 22.26
C GLN A 76 -11.56 7.86 23.63
N THR A 77 -10.88 8.42 24.63
CA THR A 77 -11.29 8.39 26.05
C THR A 77 -10.47 9.48 26.76
N GLU A 78 -11.05 10.68 26.86
CA GLU A 78 -10.82 11.59 28.00
C GLU A 78 -11.81 11.22 29.11
#